data_AF-A0A7C4ZZ37-F1
#
_entry.id   AF-A0A7C4ZZ37-F1
#
_cell.length_a   1.000
_cell.length_b   1.000
_cell.length_c   1.000
_cell.angle_alpha   90.00
_cell.angle_beta   90.00
_cell.angle_gamma   90.00
#
_symmetry.space_group_name_H-M   'P 1'
#
loop_
_entity.id
_entity.type
_entity.pdbx_description
1 polymer ?
#
loop_
_entity_poly.entity_id
_entity_poly.type
_entity_poly.pdbx_seq_one_letter_code
_entity_poly.pdbx_strand_id
1 'polypeptide(L)'
;MTLSARKLPVLLAGAVILVIYLVWPLPQGVKNQVEPSGTLERRPTPTPLAWSIQLPQSKRLAMRSGRAGLVTIVEPLAVSPPEGVGDTIPAGLYDRIRLEINAAQSQAKWLAQQLIQPVELKTPLLAASAVVAAPVEVVSPAGAANTYALIPLEGARENRPAEAHGDLNLKLRDPQPITVDLNLVEINGSGLDPDAPNLASIFKPDFTQAYTIHDWDWNCNCKGQLLHDEHLVLLGIRTTPGEPVYIPSRQQNVYRGSYYATLLYAAEDTLTFVYTRAGNVARGYTVHYLGLQTDPNLVALFRQSRGGQLPGLTLNTPVGIATSELIVAIRDNGTFLDVRSRHDWWE
;
A
#
# COMPACT_ATOMS: atom_id res chain seq x y z
N MET A 1 -41.34 -1.73 24.34
CA MET A 1 -40.06 -2.07 25.01
C MET A 1 -39.00 -2.12 23.93
N THR A 2 -38.13 -1.10 23.93
CA THR A 2 -37.12 -0.80 22.92
C THR A 2 -35.84 -1.61 23.20
N LEU A 3 -35.37 -2.38 22.22
CA LEU A 3 -34.05 -3.02 22.24
C LEU A 3 -33.03 -2.02 21.66
N SER A 4 -32.10 -1.60 22.52
CA SER A 4 -31.04 -0.65 22.22
C SER A 4 -29.79 -1.38 21.74
N ALA A 5 -29.29 -0.97 20.59
CA ALA A 5 -28.00 -1.37 20.03
C ALA A 5 -26.86 -0.74 20.84
N ARG A 6 -25.84 -1.54 21.20
CA ARG A 6 -24.55 -1.01 21.65
C ARG A 6 -23.42 -1.53 20.76
N LYS A 7 -22.78 -0.59 20.08
CA LYS A 7 -21.50 -0.70 19.40
C LYS A 7 -20.39 -0.83 20.44
N LEU A 8 -19.40 -1.71 20.21
CA LEU A 8 -18.10 -1.68 20.88
C LEU A 8 -17.09 -0.98 19.96
N PRO A 9 -16.21 -0.08 20.46
CA PRO A 9 -15.04 0.39 19.73
C PRO A 9 -13.80 -0.46 20.05
N VAL A 10 -12.98 -0.67 19.02
CA VAL A 10 -11.60 -1.21 19.12
C VAL A 10 -10.65 -0.05 19.42
N LEU A 11 -9.80 -0.20 20.44
CA LEU A 11 -8.72 0.74 20.81
C LEU A 11 -7.38 0.21 20.25
N LEU A 12 -6.80 0.93 19.29
CA LEU A 12 -5.38 0.83 18.93
C LEU A 12 -4.54 1.66 19.91
N ALA A 13 -3.48 1.06 20.46
CA ALA A 13 -2.40 1.79 21.12
C ALA A 13 -1.25 1.99 20.11
N GLY A 14 -1.22 3.16 19.47
CA GLY A 14 -0.11 3.59 18.61
C GLY A 14 0.61 4.78 19.25
N ALA A 15 1.93 4.72 19.33
CA ALA A 15 2.77 5.85 19.71
C ALA A 15 2.67 6.94 18.63
N VAL A 16 2.14 8.10 18.98
CA VAL A 16 2.09 9.27 18.09
C VAL A 16 3.43 10.00 18.17
N ILE A 17 4.23 9.91 17.11
CA ILE A 17 5.35 10.84 16.88
C ILE A 17 4.84 11.92 15.92
N LEU A 18 4.58 13.10 16.45
CA LEU A 18 4.19 14.27 15.67
C LEU A 18 5.45 15.04 15.26
N VAL A 19 5.81 15.02 13.97
CA VAL A 19 6.84 15.89 13.39
C VAL A 19 6.12 16.99 12.60
N ILE A 20 6.16 18.22 13.12
CA ILE A 20 5.55 19.40 12.48
C ILE A 20 6.60 20.05 11.58
N TYR A 21 6.37 20.08 10.27
CA TYR A 21 7.07 20.99 9.36
C TYR A 21 6.21 22.23 9.13
N LEU A 22 6.64 23.38 9.66
CA LEU A 22 6.05 24.68 9.35
C LEU A 22 6.77 25.28 8.15
N VAL A 23 6.13 25.24 6.98
CA VAL A 23 6.53 26.02 5.80
C VAL A 23 5.55 27.17 5.65
N TRP A 24 6.02 28.41 5.81
CA TRP A 24 5.19 29.61 5.59
C TRP A 24 5.52 30.22 4.22
N PRO A 25 4.52 30.62 3.40
CA PRO A 25 4.78 31.37 2.18
C PRO A 25 5.37 32.75 2.49
N LEU A 26 6.42 33.13 1.75
CA LEU A 26 6.95 34.50 1.76
C LEU A 26 5.89 35.49 1.23
N PRO A 27 5.87 36.74 1.74
CA PRO A 27 4.94 37.76 1.23
C PRO A 27 5.30 38.10 -0.22
N GLN A 28 4.33 37.94 -1.12
CA GLN A 28 4.42 38.47 -2.48
C GLN A 28 4.25 39.99 -2.43
N GLY A 29 5.32 40.73 -2.72
CA GLY A 29 5.19 42.17 -2.87
C GLY A 29 6.48 42.97 -2.99
N VAL A 30 7.18 42.88 -4.14
CA VAL A 30 7.99 44.00 -4.66
C VAL A 30 7.89 44.01 -6.18
N LYS A 31 7.25 45.06 -6.73
CA LYS A 31 7.30 45.38 -8.16
C LYS A 31 8.69 45.95 -8.47
N ASN A 32 9.44 45.30 -9.34
CA ASN A 32 10.70 45.82 -9.86
C ASN A 32 10.40 46.98 -10.84
N GLN A 33 10.78 48.21 -10.46
CA GLN A 33 11.12 49.23 -11.44
C GLN A 33 12.59 49.04 -11.83
N VAL A 34 12.81 49.06 -13.14
CA VAL A 34 14.11 48.91 -13.79
C VAL A 34 14.72 50.30 -13.96
N GLU A 35 15.92 50.53 -13.42
CA GLU A 35 16.89 51.46 -13.99
C GLU A 35 18.28 50.80 -14.03
N PRO A 36 19.10 51.06 -15.07
CA PRO A 36 20.38 50.38 -15.24
C PRO A 36 21.54 51.20 -14.67
N SER A 37 22.49 50.50 -14.05
CA SER A 37 23.96 50.76 -13.99
C SER A 37 24.49 50.54 -12.57
N GLY A 38 25.24 49.46 -12.37
CA GLY A 38 25.98 49.25 -11.11
C GLY A 38 26.49 47.82 -10.95
N THR A 39 27.80 47.71 -10.74
CA THR A 39 28.65 46.53 -10.59
C THR A 39 28.11 45.51 -9.56
N LEU A 40 28.12 44.22 -9.93
CA LEU A 40 27.69 43.08 -9.11
C LEU A 40 28.71 42.75 -8.02
N GLU A 41 28.37 43.05 -6.76
CA GLU A 41 29.01 42.48 -5.57
C GLU A 41 28.18 41.29 -5.07
N ARG A 42 28.78 40.09 -4.96
CA ARG A 42 28.08 38.88 -4.50
C ARG A 42 27.75 39.00 -3.01
N ARG A 43 26.47 39.08 -2.66
CA ARG A 43 26.01 38.90 -1.27
C ARG A 43 26.03 37.43 -0.86
N PRO A 44 26.39 37.10 0.40
CA PRO A 44 26.33 35.74 0.91
C PRO A 44 24.89 35.26 1.04
N THR A 45 24.66 33.99 0.69
CA THR A 45 23.39 33.28 0.82
C THR A 45 23.04 33.13 2.31
N PRO A 46 21.80 33.41 2.76
CA PRO A 46 21.41 33.22 4.15
C PRO A 46 21.36 31.72 4.51
N THR A 47 22.01 31.36 5.61
CA THR A 47 21.98 30.02 6.20
C THR A 47 20.61 29.77 6.86
N PRO A 48 19.93 28.64 6.63
CA PRO A 48 18.67 28.34 7.31
C PRO A 48 18.87 28.15 8.82
N LEU A 49 17.99 28.77 9.62
CA LEU A 49 17.94 28.60 11.07
C LEU A 49 17.39 27.22 11.41
N ALA A 50 18.19 26.38 12.07
CA ALA A 50 17.78 25.05 12.52
C ALA A 50 17.38 25.08 14.00
N TRP A 51 16.19 24.58 14.33
CA TRP A 51 15.77 24.33 15.70
C TRP A 51 16.31 22.98 16.17
N SER A 52 16.89 22.91 17.36
CA SER A 52 17.31 21.65 17.97
C SER A 52 16.22 21.14 18.91
N ILE A 53 15.68 19.95 18.63
CA ILE A 53 14.79 19.23 19.53
C ILE A 53 15.62 18.16 20.25
N GLN A 54 15.71 18.25 21.58
CA GLN A 54 16.45 17.27 22.39
C GLN A 54 15.47 16.24 22.94
N LEU A 55 15.60 14.99 22.48
CA LEU A 55 14.78 13.87 22.97
C LEU A 55 15.34 13.38 24.33
N PRO A 56 14.48 13.12 25.33
CA PRO A 56 14.94 12.60 26.62
C PRO A 56 15.48 11.17 26.46
N GLN A 57 16.54 10.84 27.21
CA GLN A 57 17.07 9.47 27.27
C GLN A 57 16.13 8.58 28.09
N SER A 58 15.73 7.44 27.53
CA SER A 58 14.87 6.49 28.24
C SER A 58 15.59 5.89 29.47
N LYS A 59 14.98 6.02 30.65
CA LYS A 59 15.41 5.29 31.87
C LYS A 59 14.57 4.04 32.02
N ARG A 60 15.22 2.86 32.09
CA ARG A 60 14.57 1.60 32.47
C ARG A 60 14.53 1.47 33.99
N LEU A 61 13.34 1.42 34.58
CA LEU A 61 13.15 1.02 35.97
C LEU A 61 13.03 -0.51 36.04
N ALA A 62 13.96 -1.15 36.75
CA ALA A 62 13.85 -2.57 37.06
C ALA A 62 12.85 -2.76 38.22
N MET A 63 11.67 -3.32 37.94
CA MET A 63 10.76 -3.81 38.99
C MET A 63 10.98 -5.30 39.25
N ARG A 64 11.14 -5.67 40.52
CA ARG A 64 11.10 -7.06 40.98
C ARG A 64 9.66 -7.57 41.00
N SER A 65 9.49 -8.77 40.45
CA SER A 65 8.31 -9.66 40.46
C SER A 65 7.22 -9.46 39.39
N GLY A 66 7.14 -10.43 38.46
CA GLY A 66 5.90 -11.14 38.14
C GLY A 66 5.05 -10.70 36.95
N ARG A 67 5.06 -9.44 36.51
CA ARG A 67 4.32 -9.01 35.31
C ARG A 67 5.07 -7.91 34.56
N ALA A 68 5.48 -8.20 33.33
CA ALA A 68 6.11 -7.22 32.45
C ALA A 68 5.03 -6.33 31.82
N GLY A 69 4.79 -5.16 32.42
CA GLY A 69 4.16 -4.03 31.76
C GLY A 69 5.23 -2.98 31.45
N LEU A 70 5.35 -2.56 30.19
CA LEU A 70 6.23 -1.46 29.81
C LEU A 70 5.58 -0.14 30.28
N VAL A 71 6.07 0.44 31.37
CA VAL A 71 5.65 1.79 31.79
C VAL A 71 6.61 2.80 31.19
N THR A 72 6.20 3.45 30.10
CA THR A 72 6.93 4.58 29.52
C THR A 72 6.48 5.86 30.23
N ILE A 73 7.37 6.45 31.03
CA ILE A 73 7.16 7.80 31.57
C ILE A 73 7.55 8.78 30.47
N VAL A 74 6.57 9.54 29.96
CA VAL A 74 6.82 10.63 28.99
C VAL A 74 7.18 11.87 29.79
N GLU A 75 8.46 12.23 29.83
CA GLU A 75 8.90 13.53 30.34
C GLU A 75 8.58 14.64 29.32
N PRO A 76 8.25 15.86 29.77
CA PRO A 76 7.94 16.96 28.86
C PRO A 76 9.17 17.33 28.01
N LEU A 77 8.98 17.43 26.70
CA LEU A 77 9.97 17.96 25.76
C LEU A 77 10.33 19.40 26.15
N ALA A 78 11.60 19.65 26.41
CA ALA A 78 12.12 21.01 26.58
C ALA A 78 12.42 21.61 25.19
N VAL A 79 11.74 22.69 24.85
CA VAL A 79 12.04 23.48 23.65
C VAL A 79 12.80 24.72 24.09
N SER A 80 14.02 24.90 23.58
CA SER A 80 14.81 26.11 23.78
C SER A 80 14.92 26.85 22.45
N PRO A 81 14.86 28.20 22.45
CA PRO A 81 15.13 28.96 21.25
C PRO A 81 16.58 28.76 20.80
N PRO A 82 16.89 28.87 19.50
CA PRO A 82 18.27 28.86 19.02
C PRO A 82 19.06 30.03 19.65
N GLU A 83 20.28 29.74 20.12
CA GLU A 83 21.18 30.75 20.66
C GLU A 83 21.45 31.85 19.62
N GLY A 84 21.29 33.12 20.02
CA GLY A 84 21.57 34.29 19.17
C GLY A 84 20.36 34.93 18.48
N VAL A 85 19.14 34.46 18.71
CA VAL A 85 17.90 35.06 18.16
C VAL A 85 17.18 35.88 19.23
N GLY A 86 17.79 37.01 19.64
CA GLY A 86 17.28 37.84 20.74
C GLY A 86 16.10 38.74 20.39
N ASP A 87 16.03 39.27 19.16
CA ASP A 87 15.18 40.46 18.90
C ASP A 87 14.24 40.35 17.68
N THR A 88 14.18 39.21 16.98
CA THR A 88 13.43 39.09 15.70
C THR A 88 12.22 38.17 15.75
N ILE A 89 11.93 37.52 16.87
CA ILE A 89 10.72 36.70 17.00
C ILE A 89 9.55 37.62 17.41
N PRO A 90 8.45 37.66 16.64
CA PRO A 90 7.28 38.44 17.01
C PRO A 90 6.81 38.09 18.42
N ALA A 91 6.64 39.11 19.27
CA ALA A 91 6.09 38.95 20.62
C ALA A 91 4.77 38.16 20.52
N GLY A 92 4.73 36.98 21.16
CA GLY A 92 3.56 36.10 21.17
C GLY A 92 3.59 34.90 20.19
N LEU A 93 4.59 34.77 19.31
CA LEU A 93 4.75 33.53 18.51
C LEU A 93 5.23 32.36 19.37
N TYR A 94 6.19 32.62 20.27
CA TYR A 94 6.70 31.62 21.21
C TYR A 94 5.60 31.12 22.15
N ASP A 95 4.76 32.02 22.67
CA ASP A 95 3.64 31.66 23.54
C ASP A 95 2.59 30.81 22.82
N ARG A 96 2.34 31.08 21.53
CA ARG A 96 1.44 30.27 20.70
C ARG A 96 1.96 28.85 20.49
N ILE A 97 3.23 28.71 20.08
CA ILE A 97 3.88 27.40 19.91
C ILE A 97 3.87 26.62 21.23
N ARG A 98 4.19 27.30 22.33
CA ARG A 98 4.17 26.68 23.67
C ARG A 98 2.77 26.24 24.08
N LEU A 99 1.73 27.00 23.76
CA LEU A 99 0.34 26.65 24.05
C LEU A 99 -0.12 25.41 23.28
N GLU A 100 0.21 25.33 21.98
CA GLU A 100 -0.14 24.18 21.15
C GLU A 100 0.57 22.90 21.58
N ILE A 101 1.87 22.99 21.95
CA ILE A 101 2.62 21.84 22.50
C ILE A 101 2.00 21.36 23.83
N ASN A 102 1.65 22.28 24.73
CA ASN A 102 1.03 21.92 26.01
C ASN A 102 -0.36 21.29 25.82
N ALA A 103 -1.14 21.76 24.83
CA ALA A 103 -2.43 21.19 24.48
C ALA A 103 -2.27 19.75 23.95
N ALA A 104 -1.33 19.51 23.04
CA ALA A 104 -1.04 18.19 22.49
C ALA A 104 -0.57 17.20 23.58
N GLN A 105 0.30 17.66 24.50
CA GLN A 105 0.75 16.85 25.64
C GLN A 105 -0.40 16.50 26.60
N SER A 106 -1.30 17.45 26.87
CA SER A 106 -2.47 17.21 27.74
C SER A 106 -3.43 16.20 27.12
N GLN A 107 -3.65 16.25 25.81
CA GLN A 107 -4.49 15.31 25.08
C GLN A 107 -3.89 13.89 25.05
N ALA A 108 -2.58 13.77 24.82
CA ALA A 108 -1.87 12.48 24.88
C ALA A 108 -1.94 11.85 26.29
N LYS A 109 -1.79 12.66 27.35
CA LYS A 109 -1.90 12.20 28.74
C LYS A 109 -3.31 11.70 29.08
N TRP A 110 -4.35 12.39 28.58
CA TRP A 110 -5.74 11.97 28.75
C TRP A 110 -6.03 10.62 28.06
N LEU A 111 -5.52 10.41 26.84
CA LEU A 111 -5.67 9.14 26.11
C LEU A 111 -4.96 7.97 26.82
N ALA A 112 -3.77 8.20 27.37
CA ALA A 112 -3.03 7.18 28.11
C ALA A 112 -3.76 6.71 29.39
N GLN A 113 -4.49 7.60 30.07
CA GLN A 113 -5.27 7.25 31.26
C GLN A 113 -6.54 6.42 30.95
N GLN A 114 -7.08 6.53 29.73
CA GLN A 114 -8.25 5.76 29.29
C GLN A 114 -7.92 4.28 28.98
N LEU A 115 -6.65 3.96 28.72
CA LEU A 115 -6.19 2.64 28.27
C LEU A 115 -5.86 1.65 29.41
N ILE A 116 -5.98 2.07 30.68
CA ILE A 116 -5.70 1.22 31.84
C ILE A 116 -7.02 0.78 32.47
N GLN A 117 -7.64 -0.28 31.93
CA GLN A 117 -8.73 -1.00 32.58
C GLN A 117 -8.37 -2.50 32.64
N PRO A 118 -8.44 -3.16 33.81
CA PRO A 118 -8.14 -4.58 33.92
C PRO A 118 -9.29 -5.40 33.31
N VAL A 119 -9.02 -6.14 32.23
CA VAL A 119 -9.95 -7.12 31.67
C VAL A 119 -9.68 -8.48 32.32
N GLU A 120 -10.58 -8.94 33.19
CA GLU A 120 -10.60 -10.33 33.68
C GLU A 120 -11.23 -11.23 32.60
N LEU A 121 -10.42 -12.06 31.94
CA LEU A 121 -10.90 -13.10 31.03
C LEU A 121 -11.13 -14.40 31.80
N LYS A 122 -12.40 -14.77 31.99
CA LYS A 122 -12.81 -16.14 32.37
C LYS A 122 -13.04 -16.97 31.12
N THR A 123 -12.18 -17.95 30.88
CA THR A 123 -12.30 -18.94 29.80
C THR A 123 -12.96 -20.22 30.31
N PRO A 124 -14.02 -20.73 29.66
CA PRO A 124 -14.39 -22.13 29.77
C PRO A 124 -13.69 -22.96 28.68
N LEU A 125 -13.07 -24.06 29.10
CA LEU A 125 -12.42 -25.04 28.24
C LEU A 125 -13.50 -25.98 27.66
N LEU A 126 -13.72 -25.95 26.35
CA LEU A 126 -14.48 -26.98 25.64
C LEU A 126 -13.60 -27.60 24.56
N ALA A 127 -13.40 -28.91 24.66
CA ALA A 127 -12.66 -29.72 23.73
C ALA A 127 -13.43 -29.84 22.40
N ALA A 128 -12.79 -29.45 21.29
CA ALA A 128 -13.33 -29.65 19.94
C ALA A 128 -12.77 -30.95 19.36
N SER A 129 -13.66 -31.88 19.02
CA SER A 129 -13.35 -33.06 18.20
C SER A 129 -12.99 -32.61 16.79
N ALA A 130 -11.82 -33.04 16.30
CA ALA A 130 -11.41 -32.87 14.92
C ALA A 130 -12.19 -33.85 14.03
N VAL A 131 -13.06 -33.32 13.16
CA VAL A 131 -13.59 -34.05 12.01
C VAL A 131 -12.66 -33.76 10.83
N VAL A 132 -11.95 -34.78 10.37
CA VAL A 132 -11.11 -34.72 9.16
C VAL A 132 -12.04 -34.57 7.96
N ALA A 133 -12.07 -33.37 7.37
CA ALA A 133 -12.78 -33.12 6.12
C ALA A 133 -12.05 -33.81 4.96
N ALA A 134 -12.78 -34.58 4.16
CA ALA A 134 -12.28 -35.20 2.94
C ALA A 134 -11.82 -34.12 1.92
N PRO A 135 -10.83 -34.44 1.04
CA PRO A 135 -10.38 -33.52 0.01
C PRO A 135 -11.53 -33.19 -0.94
N VAL A 136 -11.82 -31.90 -1.10
CA VAL A 136 -12.76 -31.42 -2.12
C VAL A 136 -12.10 -31.66 -3.47
N GLU A 137 -12.64 -32.58 -4.27
CA GLU A 137 -12.29 -32.69 -5.68
C GLU A 137 -12.64 -31.36 -6.35
N VAL A 138 -11.60 -30.63 -6.76
CA VAL A 138 -11.74 -29.46 -7.62
C VAL A 138 -12.22 -29.96 -8.97
N VAL A 139 -13.53 -29.91 -9.18
CA VAL A 139 -14.13 -30.15 -10.49
C VAL A 139 -13.57 -29.09 -11.44
N SER A 140 -12.71 -29.51 -12.37
CA SER A 140 -12.30 -28.65 -13.48
C SER A 140 -13.55 -28.19 -14.23
N PRO A 141 -13.77 -26.88 -14.46
CA PRO A 141 -15.00 -26.41 -15.08
C PRO A 141 -15.01 -26.82 -16.56
N ALA A 142 -15.69 -27.93 -16.86
CA ALA A 142 -16.03 -28.33 -18.23
C ALA A 142 -17.28 -27.58 -18.77
N GLY A 143 -17.61 -26.41 -18.24
CA GLY A 143 -18.93 -25.79 -18.41
C GLY A 143 -19.07 -24.71 -19.49
N ALA A 144 -18.03 -23.94 -19.79
CA ALA A 144 -17.97 -23.02 -20.92
C ALA A 144 -16.51 -22.67 -21.14
N ALA A 145 -15.92 -23.11 -22.26
CA ALA A 145 -14.56 -22.72 -22.60
C ALA A 145 -14.55 -21.20 -22.83
N ASN A 146 -14.07 -20.41 -21.86
CA ASN A 146 -13.92 -18.97 -22.05
C ASN A 146 -13.08 -18.75 -23.32
N THR A 147 -13.49 -17.78 -24.13
CA THR A 147 -12.78 -17.41 -25.35
C THR A 147 -12.08 -16.09 -25.15
N TYR A 148 -10.87 -16.00 -25.68
CA TYR A 148 -10.02 -14.83 -25.59
C TYR A 148 -9.53 -14.47 -26.99
N ALA A 149 -9.19 -13.20 -27.18
CA ALA A 149 -8.66 -12.72 -28.46
C ALA A 149 -7.36 -11.95 -28.25
N LEU A 150 -6.50 -11.99 -29.26
CA LEU A 150 -5.32 -11.15 -29.32
C LEU A 150 -5.71 -9.73 -29.70
N ILE A 151 -5.10 -8.76 -29.02
CA ILE A 151 -5.18 -7.34 -29.36
C ILE A 151 -3.78 -6.80 -29.73
N PRO A 152 -3.69 -5.78 -30.60
CA PRO A 152 -2.41 -5.20 -30.99
C PRO A 152 -1.83 -4.34 -29.86
N LEU A 153 -0.52 -4.43 -29.67
CA LEU A 153 0.22 -3.62 -28.71
C LEU A 153 0.43 -2.18 -29.21
N GLU A 154 0.59 -1.26 -28.27
CA GLU A 154 1.22 0.04 -28.48
C GLU A 154 2.70 -0.08 -28.10
N GLY A 155 3.57 -0.09 -29.10
CA GLY A 155 5.01 -0.25 -28.91
C GLY A 155 5.46 -1.70 -28.91
N ALA A 156 6.67 -1.93 -28.38
CA ALA A 156 7.29 -3.23 -28.36
C ALA A 156 6.82 -4.08 -27.17
N ARG A 157 6.74 -5.39 -27.40
CA ARG A 157 6.67 -6.39 -26.33
C ARG A 157 7.98 -6.41 -25.56
N GLU A 158 7.93 -6.72 -24.27
CA GLU A 158 9.13 -7.04 -23.50
C GLU A 158 9.97 -8.09 -24.23
N ASN A 159 11.26 -7.83 -24.37
CA ASN A 159 12.15 -8.67 -25.16
C ASN A 159 12.63 -9.90 -24.38
N ARG A 160 12.65 -9.81 -23.05
CA ARG A 160 13.00 -10.94 -22.19
C ARG A 160 11.84 -11.94 -22.11
N PRO A 161 12.12 -13.25 -21.92
CA PRO A 161 11.09 -14.24 -21.67
C PRO A 161 10.28 -13.89 -20.43
N ALA A 162 8.94 -13.92 -20.54
CA ALA A 162 8.05 -13.48 -19.46
C ALA A 162 8.18 -14.36 -18.22
N GLU A 163 8.39 -15.67 -18.41
CA GLU A 163 8.62 -16.64 -17.35
C GLU A 163 9.89 -16.38 -16.53
N ALA A 164 10.85 -15.63 -17.09
CA ALA A 164 12.13 -15.28 -16.46
C ALA A 164 12.22 -13.79 -16.09
N HIS A 165 11.11 -13.05 -16.20
CA HIS A 165 11.08 -11.60 -15.98
C HIS A 165 10.53 -11.25 -14.60
N GLY A 166 11.35 -10.67 -13.72
CA GLY A 166 10.97 -10.38 -12.34
C GLY A 166 9.79 -9.42 -12.17
N ASP A 167 9.47 -8.60 -13.17
CA ASP A 167 8.28 -7.73 -13.14
C ASP A 167 7.07 -8.31 -13.88
N LEU A 168 7.17 -9.46 -14.55
CA LEU A 168 6.00 -10.11 -15.18
C LEU A 168 5.62 -11.39 -14.43
N ASN A 169 6.61 -12.17 -14.01
CA ASN A 169 6.41 -13.35 -13.21
C ASN A 169 6.78 -13.04 -11.74
N LEU A 170 5.81 -12.50 -11.00
CA LEU A 170 6.02 -12.05 -9.62
C LEU A 170 6.52 -13.16 -8.68
N LYS A 171 6.25 -14.43 -9.00
CA LYS A 171 6.79 -15.57 -8.25
C LYS A 171 8.31 -15.59 -8.18
N LEU A 172 9.00 -15.05 -9.19
CA LEU A 172 10.47 -14.95 -9.18
C LEU A 172 11.00 -14.00 -8.10
N ARG A 173 10.18 -13.02 -7.70
CA ARG A 173 10.49 -12.12 -6.59
C ARG A 173 10.17 -12.72 -5.23
N ASP A 174 9.71 -13.98 -5.19
CA ASP A 174 9.56 -14.79 -3.97
C ASP A 174 8.78 -14.05 -2.87
N PRO A 175 7.45 -13.92 -2.99
CA PRO A 175 6.62 -13.28 -1.98
C PRO A 175 6.81 -13.92 -0.61
N GLN A 176 7.15 -13.10 0.39
CA GLN A 176 7.40 -13.52 1.77
C GLN A 176 6.34 -12.91 2.70
N PRO A 177 5.71 -13.71 3.58
CA PRO A 177 4.72 -13.19 4.50
C PRO A 177 5.36 -12.23 5.51
N ILE A 178 4.68 -11.13 5.79
CA ILE A 178 5.08 -10.13 6.79
C ILE A 178 3.94 -9.85 7.76
N THR A 179 4.26 -9.40 8.96
CA THR A 179 3.24 -9.03 9.96
C THR A 179 3.06 -7.52 9.96
N VAL A 180 1.94 -7.06 9.39
CA VAL A 180 1.48 -5.67 9.42
C VAL A 180 -0.02 -5.61 9.70
N ASP A 181 -0.56 -4.43 10.02
CA ASP A 181 -2.00 -4.24 10.10
C ASP A 181 -2.66 -4.52 8.73
N LEU A 182 -3.69 -5.36 8.72
CA LEU A 182 -4.42 -5.73 7.52
C LEU A 182 -5.62 -4.81 7.26
N ASN A 183 -5.81 -3.74 8.00
CA ASN A 183 -6.86 -2.77 7.71
C ASN A 183 -6.56 -1.96 6.43
N LEU A 184 -7.62 -1.52 5.77
CA LEU A 184 -7.50 -0.46 4.75
C LEU A 184 -6.89 0.80 5.39
N VAL A 185 -5.97 1.42 4.67
CA VAL A 185 -5.24 2.60 5.12
C VAL A 185 -5.57 3.81 4.24
N GLU A 186 -5.51 4.99 4.83
CA GLU A 186 -5.52 6.24 4.08
C GLU A 186 -4.10 6.61 3.71
N ILE A 187 -3.79 6.54 2.41
CA ILE A 187 -2.49 6.99 1.88
C ILE A 187 -2.73 8.32 1.18
N ASN A 188 -2.09 9.37 1.70
CA ASN A 188 -2.18 10.69 1.10
C ASN A 188 -1.34 10.73 -0.19
N GLY A 189 -2.00 10.90 -1.34
CA GLY A 189 -1.38 10.99 -2.66
C GLY A 189 -1.74 12.27 -3.41
N SER A 190 -1.37 12.33 -4.69
CA SER A 190 -1.65 13.44 -5.61
C SER A 190 -3.13 13.67 -5.94
N GLY A 191 -4.03 12.90 -5.32
CA GLY A 191 -5.48 12.89 -5.57
C GLY A 191 -5.94 11.54 -6.12
N LEU A 192 -7.24 11.28 -5.99
CA LEU A 192 -7.89 10.09 -6.51
C LEU A 192 -7.80 10.04 -8.04
N ASP A 193 -7.26 8.95 -8.59
CA ASP A 193 -7.35 8.66 -10.02
C ASP A 193 -8.65 7.90 -10.30
N PRO A 194 -9.67 8.52 -10.94
CA PRO A 194 -10.97 7.88 -11.17
C PRO A 194 -10.91 6.71 -12.18
N ASP A 195 -9.77 6.49 -12.84
CA ASP A 195 -9.57 5.41 -13.81
C ASP A 195 -8.55 4.36 -13.35
N ALA A 196 -8.16 4.40 -12.07
CA ALA A 196 -7.45 3.33 -11.40
C ALA A 196 -8.25 2.02 -11.39
N PRO A 197 -7.57 0.85 -11.31
CA PRO A 197 -8.24 -0.43 -11.14
C PRO A 197 -8.98 -0.49 -9.80
N ASN A 198 -10.29 -0.69 -9.85
CA ASN A 198 -11.15 -0.81 -8.68
C ASN A 198 -11.25 -2.29 -8.26
N LEU A 199 -10.55 -2.65 -7.18
CA LEU A 199 -10.60 -3.98 -6.56
C LEU A 199 -11.95 -4.27 -5.91
N ALA A 200 -12.62 -3.26 -5.35
CA ALA A 200 -13.94 -3.43 -4.74
C ALA A 200 -15.03 -3.84 -5.74
N SER A 201 -14.79 -3.70 -7.05
CA SER A 201 -15.73 -4.20 -8.06
C SER A 201 -15.75 -5.73 -8.18
N ILE A 202 -14.77 -6.42 -7.60
CA ILE A 202 -14.64 -7.89 -7.68
C ILE A 202 -14.40 -8.54 -6.32
N PHE A 203 -13.79 -7.84 -5.36
CA PHE A 203 -13.42 -8.39 -4.06
C PHE A 203 -14.00 -7.57 -2.92
N LYS A 204 -14.10 -8.23 -1.76
CA LYS A 204 -14.24 -7.54 -0.47
C LYS A 204 -12.86 -7.42 0.17
N PRO A 205 -12.58 -6.35 0.93
CA PRO A 205 -11.32 -6.20 1.66
C PRO A 205 -11.28 -7.13 2.90
N ASP A 206 -11.30 -8.45 2.67
CA ASP A 206 -11.10 -9.50 3.67
C ASP A 206 -9.70 -10.08 3.48
N PHE A 207 -8.73 -9.37 4.05
CA PHE A 207 -7.32 -9.69 3.88
C PHE A 207 -6.88 -10.80 4.84
N THR A 208 -6.13 -11.76 4.32
CA THR A 208 -5.66 -12.93 5.06
C THR A 208 -4.21 -12.78 5.51
N GLN A 209 -3.37 -12.18 4.67
CA GLN A 209 -1.93 -12.07 4.89
C GLN A 209 -1.36 -10.91 4.08
N ALA A 210 -0.41 -10.19 4.65
CA ALA A 210 0.42 -9.24 3.93
C ALA A 210 1.72 -9.92 3.48
N TYR A 211 2.20 -9.56 2.30
CA TYR A 211 3.47 -10.07 1.77
C TYR A 211 4.36 -8.91 1.34
N THR A 212 5.67 -9.07 1.57
CA THR A 212 6.71 -8.33 0.86
C THR A 212 7.29 -9.21 -0.25
N ILE A 213 8.16 -8.66 -1.07
CA ILE A 213 8.85 -9.35 -2.15
C ILE A 213 10.31 -8.95 -2.15
N HIS A 214 11.13 -9.72 -2.84
CA HIS A 214 12.50 -9.33 -3.12
C HIS A 214 12.55 -8.30 -4.25
N ASP A 215 13.57 -7.45 -4.19
CA ASP A 215 13.97 -6.64 -5.32
C ASP A 215 14.43 -7.52 -6.48
N TRP A 216 14.58 -6.92 -7.67
CA TRP A 216 15.07 -7.60 -8.85
C TRP A 216 16.33 -6.90 -9.37
N ASP A 217 17.43 -7.64 -9.38
CA ASP A 217 18.68 -7.17 -9.98
C ASP A 217 18.67 -7.51 -11.47
N TRP A 218 18.54 -6.46 -12.29
CA TRP A 218 18.51 -6.55 -13.74
C TRP A 218 19.86 -6.90 -14.38
N ASN A 219 20.98 -6.74 -13.67
CA ASN A 219 22.31 -7.08 -14.20
C ASN A 219 22.49 -8.60 -14.28
N CYS A 220 22.06 -9.32 -13.25
CA CYS A 220 22.07 -10.78 -13.23
C CYS A 220 20.74 -11.40 -13.69
N ASN A 221 19.68 -10.60 -13.82
CA ASN A 221 18.29 -11.06 -13.96
C ASN A 221 17.92 -12.06 -12.85
N CYS A 222 18.15 -11.63 -11.60
CA CYS A 222 18.01 -12.49 -10.44
C CYS A 222 17.45 -11.75 -9.22
N LYS A 223 17.08 -12.53 -8.21
CA LYS A 223 16.50 -12.04 -6.98
C LYS A 223 17.50 -11.20 -6.19
N GLY A 224 17.11 -9.97 -5.84
CA GLY A 224 17.87 -9.03 -5.01
C GLY A 224 17.57 -9.18 -3.52
N GLN A 225 17.75 -8.09 -2.76
CA GLN A 225 17.44 -8.04 -1.33
C GLN A 225 15.93 -8.05 -1.09
N LEU A 226 15.50 -8.54 0.08
CA LEU A 226 14.11 -8.42 0.50
C LEU A 226 13.76 -6.93 0.67
N LEU A 227 12.62 -6.51 0.12
CA LEU A 227 12.17 -5.13 0.28
C LEU A 227 11.53 -4.95 1.67
N HIS A 228 11.80 -3.80 2.29
CA HIS A 228 11.33 -3.48 3.63
C HIS A 228 9.82 -3.17 3.64
N ASP A 229 9.20 -3.43 4.79
CA ASP A 229 7.75 -3.34 5.05
C ASP A 229 7.17 -1.93 4.85
N GLU A 230 8.00 -0.90 4.98
CA GLU A 230 7.59 0.48 4.73
C GLU A 230 7.27 0.78 3.26
N HIS A 231 7.72 -0.05 2.31
CA HIS A 231 7.61 0.26 0.89
C HIS A 231 6.57 -0.58 0.15
N LEU A 232 6.10 -1.71 0.70
CA LEU A 232 5.35 -2.70 -0.09
C LEU A 232 4.44 -3.60 0.73
N VAL A 233 3.17 -3.63 0.35
CA VAL A 233 2.21 -4.63 0.84
C VAL A 233 1.44 -5.19 -0.34
N LEU A 234 1.86 -6.38 -0.79
CA LEU A 234 0.98 -7.28 -1.51
C LEU A 234 0.00 -7.86 -0.49
N LEU A 235 -1.22 -8.16 -0.92
CA LEU A 235 -2.24 -8.70 -0.02
C LEU A 235 -2.78 -10.02 -0.53
N GLY A 236 -2.78 -11.01 0.34
CA GLY A 236 -3.68 -12.14 0.26
C GLY A 236 -5.10 -11.65 0.56
N ILE A 237 -6.01 -11.91 -0.37
CA ILE A 237 -7.44 -11.66 -0.23
C ILE A 237 -8.12 -13.02 -0.08
N ARG A 238 -8.98 -13.16 0.92
CA ARG A 238 -9.82 -14.35 1.08
C ARG A 238 -10.78 -14.44 -0.10
N THR A 239 -10.78 -15.60 -0.74
CA THR A 239 -11.71 -15.91 -1.84
C THR A 239 -12.48 -17.18 -1.54
N THR A 240 -13.62 -17.38 -2.20
CA THR A 240 -14.35 -18.65 -2.15
C THR A 240 -13.77 -19.58 -3.22
N PRO A 241 -13.21 -20.75 -2.85
CA PRO A 241 -12.70 -21.70 -3.84
C PRO A 241 -13.78 -22.08 -4.85
N GLY A 242 -13.43 -22.07 -6.14
CA GLY A 242 -14.36 -22.42 -7.22
C GLY A 242 -15.10 -21.23 -7.84
N GLU A 243 -15.04 -20.03 -7.26
CA GLU A 243 -15.65 -18.84 -7.87
C GLU A 243 -14.82 -18.30 -9.05
N PRO A 244 -15.46 -17.75 -10.10
CA PRO A 244 -14.73 -17.11 -11.20
C PRO A 244 -14.04 -15.83 -10.73
N VAL A 245 -12.78 -15.66 -11.13
CA VAL A 245 -11.99 -14.44 -10.91
C VAL A 245 -12.01 -13.60 -12.18
N TYR A 246 -12.29 -12.30 -12.04
CA TYR A 246 -12.29 -11.32 -13.12
C TYR A 246 -11.18 -10.29 -12.91
N ILE A 247 -10.88 -9.48 -13.92
CA ILE A 247 -10.02 -8.31 -13.72
C ILE A 247 -10.77 -7.20 -12.96
N PRO A 248 -10.08 -6.35 -12.19
CA PRO A 248 -10.68 -5.18 -11.55
C PRO A 248 -11.29 -4.26 -12.60
N SER A 249 -12.41 -3.61 -12.28
CA SER A 249 -13.02 -2.67 -13.21
C SER A 249 -12.23 -1.37 -13.29
N ARG A 250 -12.41 -0.64 -14.40
CA ARG A 250 -12.03 0.76 -14.57
C ARG A 250 -12.96 1.40 -15.58
N GLN A 251 -12.88 2.71 -15.76
CA GLN A 251 -13.79 3.43 -16.66
C GLN A 251 -13.37 3.29 -18.13
N GLN A 252 -12.07 3.41 -18.43
CA GLN A 252 -11.59 3.44 -19.81
C GLN A 252 -11.22 2.06 -20.34
N ASN A 253 -11.67 1.78 -21.57
CA ASN A 253 -11.22 0.62 -22.33
C ASN A 253 -9.90 0.96 -23.06
N VAL A 254 -9.05 -0.05 -23.25
CA VAL A 254 -7.76 0.09 -23.96
C VAL A 254 -7.89 -0.21 -25.45
N TYR A 255 -8.93 -0.94 -25.89
CA TYR A 255 -9.13 -1.29 -27.29
C TYR A 255 -10.59 -1.54 -27.66
N ARG A 256 -11.03 -0.87 -28.74
CA ARG A 256 -12.30 -1.12 -29.47
C ARG A 256 -13.57 -1.20 -28.59
N GLY A 257 -13.59 -0.55 -27.43
CA GLY A 257 -14.78 -0.50 -26.58
C GLY A 257 -15.09 -1.77 -25.79
N SER A 258 -14.20 -2.78 -25.80
CA SER A 258 -14.48 -4.07 -25.14
C SER A 258 -13.33 -4.61 -24.30
N TYR A 259 -12.09 -4.22 -24.59
CA TYR A 259 -10.92 -4.68 -23.85
C TYR A 259 -10.44 -3.62 -22.88
N TYR A 260 -10.16 -3.99 -21.65
CA TYR A 260 -9.77 -3.07 -20.57
C TYR A 260 -8.33 -3.27 -20.12
N ALA A 261 -7.74 -4.44 -20.36
CA ALA A 261 -6.35 -4.72 -20.05
C ALA A 261 -5.69 -5.61 -21.11
N THR A 262 -4.37 -5.61 -21.12
CA THR A 262 -3.52 -6.48 -21.94
C THR A 262 -2.80 -7.45 -21.01
N LEU A 263 -2.92 -8.74 -21.26
CA LEU A 263 -2.21 -9.78 -20.51
C LEU A 263 -0.73 -9.81 -20.90
N LEU A 264 0.16 -9.65 -19.93
CA LEU A 264 1.61 -9.67 -20.12
C LEU A 264 2.26 -11.01 -19.76
N TYR A 265 1.65 -11.75 -18.84
CA TYR A 265 2.11 -13.08 -18.44
C TYR A 265 0.94 -13.93 -17.91
N ALA A 266 0.96 -15.22 -18.22
CA ALA A 266 0.09 -16.22 -17.62
C ALA A 266 0.78 -17.58 -17.51
N ALA A 267 0.62 -18.20 -16.34
CA ALA A 267 0.90 -19.59 -16.06
C ALA A 267 -0.31 -20.21 -15.34
N GLU A 268 -0.21 -21.46 -14.89
CA GLU A 268 -1.35 -22.20 -14.33
C GLU A 268 -1.96 -21.54 -13.10
N ASP A 269 -1.16 -20.81 -12.31
CA ASP A 269 -1.59 -20.24 -11.04
C ASP A 269 -1.13 -18.80 -10.81
N THR A 270 -0.77 -18.11 -11.88
CA THR A 270 -0.42 -16.71 -11.84
C THR A 270 -0.67 -16.03 -13.18
N LEU A 271 -1.03 -14.75 -13.10
CA LEU A 271 -1.15 -13.90 -14.26
C LEU A 271 -0.74 -12.47 -13.93
N THR A 272 -0.38 -11.72 -14.97
CA THR A 272 -0.04 -10.31 -14.89
C THR A 272 -0.59 -9.59 -16.10
N PHE A 273 -1.25 -8.46 -15.88
CA PHE A 273 -1.86 -7.66 -16.93
C PHE A 273 -1.72 -6.18 -16.64
N VAL A 274 -1.70 -5.39 -17.71
CA VAL A 274 -1.58 -3.93 -17.64
C VAL A 274 -2.83 -3.28 -18.22
N TYR A 275 -3.26 -2.18 -17.61
CA TYR A 275 -4.38 -1.35 -18.04
C TYR A 275 -3.98 -0.36 -19.15
N THR A 276 -3.22 -0.86 -20.11
CA THR A 276 -2.83 -0.17 -21.35
C THR A 276 -2.73 -1.21 -22.47
N ARG A 277 -2.30 -0.79 -23.66
CA ARG A 277 -1.85 -1.72 -24.72
C ARG A 277 -0.33 -1.88 -24.74
N ALA A 278 0.38 -1.43 -23.71
CA ALA A 278 1.83 -1.62 -23.63
C ALA A 278 2.18 -3.10 -23.51
N GLY A 279 3.31 -3.50 -24.08
CA GLY A 279 3.83 -4.85 -23.97
C GLY A 279 4.75 -5.08 -22.76
N ASN A 280 4.71 -4.19 -21.78
CA ASN A 280 5.57 -4.15 -20.58
C ASN A 280 4.85 -3.40 -19.45
N VAL A 281 5.48 -3.34 -18.27
CA VAL A 281 4.93 -2.74 -17.05
C VAL A 281 5.38 -1.30 -16.81
N ALA A 282 6.12 -0.69 -17.75
CA ALA A 282 6.72 0.62 -17.53
C ALA A 282 5.71 1.76 -17.46
N ARG A 283 4.48 1.55 -17.97
CA ARG A 283 3.44 2.57 -18.03
C ARG A 283 2.06 2.02 -17.67
N GLY A 284 1.35 2.80 -16.85
CA GLY A 284 0.00 2.53 -16.39
C GLY A 284 -0.07 1.47 -15.29
N TYR A 285 -1.29 1.24 -14.81
CA TYR A 285 -1.52 0.28 -13.74
C TYR A 285 -1.29 -1.16 -14.20
N THR A 286 -0.45 -1.89 -13.48
CA THR A 286 -0.25 -3.33 -13.67
C THR A 286 -0.78 -4.07 -12.46
N VAL A 287 -1.52 -5.15 -12.69
CA VAL A 287 -2.02 -6.03 -11.62
C VAL A 287 -1.41 -7.41 -11.78
N HIS A 288 -0.99 -7.97 -10.66
CA HIS A 288 -0.53 -9.34 -10.54
C HIS A 288 -1.49 -10.15 -9.69
N TYR A 289 -1.82 -11.36 -10.15
CA TYR A 289 -2.54 -12.36 -9.38
C TYR A 289 -1.69 -13.61 -9.22
N LEU A 290 -1.62 -14.13 -7.99
CA LEU A 290 -0.98 -15.40 -7.65
C LEU A 290 -1.93 -16.21 -6.76
N GLY A 291 -1.98 -17.53 -6.96
CA GLY A 291 -2.82 -18.41 -6.14
C GLY A 291 -4.24 -18.60 -6.66
N LEU A 292 -4.50 -18.32 -7.94
CA LEU A 292 -5.72 -18.77 -8.63
C LEU A 292 -5.46 -20.02 -9.47
N GLN A 293 -6.49 -20.61 -10.06
CA GLN A 293 -6.36 -21.52 -11.20
C GLN A 293 -6.64 -20.73 -12.48
N THR A 294 -5.60 -20.34 -13.18
CA THR A 294 -5.73 -19.51 -14.39
C THR A 294 -6.42 -20.29 -15.50
N ASP A 295 -7.29 -19.62 -16.27
CA ASP A 295 -8.02 -20.27 -17.35
C ASP A 295 -7.05 -20.91 -18.36
N PRO A 296 -7.14 -22.22 -18.64
CA PRO A 296 -6.20 -22.90 -19.53
C PRO A 296 -6.23 -22.38 -20.97
N ASN A 297 -7.37 -21.85 -21.45
CA ASN A 297 -7.44 -21.23 -22.78
C ASN A 297 -6.69 -19.90 -22.81
N LEU A 298 -6.72 -19.14 -21.71
CA LEU A 298 -5.94 -17.90 -21.58
C LEU A 298 -4.44 -18.20 -21.58
N VAL A 299 -4.02 -19.21 -20.80
CA VAL A 299 -2.63 -19.69 -20.78
C VAL A 299 -2.19 -20.17 -22.17
N ALA A 300 -3.03 -20.95 -22.85
CA ALA A 300 -2.76 -21.44 -24.20
C ALA A 300 -2.61 -20.30 -25.21
N LEU A 301 -3.54 -19.33 -25.21
CA LEU A 301 -3.47 -18.17 -26.10
C LEU A 301 -2.23 -17.31 -25.82
N PHE A 302 -1.90 -17.08 -24.54
CA PHE A 302 -0.67 -16.38 -24.17
C PHE A 302 0.58 -17.07 -24.70
N ARG A 303 0.69 -18.40 -24.52
CA ARG A 303 1.82 -19.21 -25.02
C ARG A 303 1.90 -19.25 -26.54
N GLN A 304 0.79 -19.06 -27.25
CA GLN A 304 0.75 -18.99 -28.72
C GLN A 304 0.96 -17.58 -29.27
N SER A 305 0.76 -16.53 -28.45
CA SER A 305 0.94 -15.15 -28.86
C SER A 305 2.39 -14.86 -29.29
N ARG A 306 2.57 -14.12 -30.40
CA ARG A 306 3.88 -13.76 -30.94
C ARG A 306 3.87 -12.31 -31.42
N GLY A 307 5.04 -11.69 -31.44
CA GLY A 307 5.21 -10.33 -31.98
C GLY A 307 4.42 -9.27 -31.21
N GLY A 308 3.83 -8.32 -31.94
CA GLY A 308 3.14 -7.15 -31.42
C GLY A 308 1.69 -7.39 -30.98
N GLN A 309 1.35 -8.60 -30.53
CA GLN A 309 0.00 -8.94 -30.08
C GLN A 309 0.04 -9.77 -28.80
N LEU A 310 -0.89 -9.47 -27.89
CA LEU A 310 -1.09 -10.19 -26.62
C LEU A 310 -2.58 -10.38 -26.35
N PRO A 311 -2.99 -11.33 -25.49
CA PRO A 311 -4.39 -11.48 -25.11
C PRO A 311 -4.96 -10.19 -24.50
N GLY A 312 -6.11 -9.76 -25.01
CA GLY A 312 -6.89 -8.69 -24.40
C GLY A 312 -7.88 -9.26 -23.40
N LEU A 313 -8.07 -8.56 -22.28
CA LEU A 313 -8.97 -8.95 -21.19
C LEU A 313 -10.20 -8.04 -21.15
N THR A 314 -11.36 -8.61 -20.89
CA THR A 314 -12.65 -7.92 -20.73
C THR A 314 -13.09 -7.96 -19.28
N LEU A 315 -14.07 -7.14 -18.89
CA LEU A 315 -14.61 -7.13 -17.52
C LEU A 315 -15.55 -8.31 -17.22
N ASN A 316 -16.06 -8.97 -18.26
CA ASN A 316 -17.12 -9.97 -18.17
C ASN A 316 -16.67 -11.39 -18.54
N THR A 317 -15.37 -11.58 -18.82
CA THR A 317 -14.79 -12.90 -19.04
C THR A 317 -13.86 -13.24 -17.87
N PRO A 318 -14.09 -14.36 -17.16
CA PRO A 318 -13.19 -14.78 -16.09
C PRO A 318 -11.76 -14.98 -16.61
N VAL A 319 -10.76 -14.72 -15.78
CA VAL A 319 -9.34 -15.01 -16.07
C VAL A 319 -8.87 -16.29 -15.39
N GLY A 320 -9.68 -16.85 -14.49
CA GLY A 320 -9.40 -18.06 -13.76
C GLY A 320 -10.47 -18.37 -12.73
N ILE A 321 -10.18 -19.33 -11.88
CA ILE A 321 -11.00 -19.79 -10.76
C ILE A 321 -10.24 -19.53 -9.46
N ALA A 322 -10.94 -19.00 -8.46
CA ALA A 322 -10.38 -18.70 -7.17
C ALA A 322 -9.99 -19.96 -6.41
N THR A 323 -8.91 -19.87 -5.62
CA THR A 323 -8.62 -20.83 -4.55
C THR A 323 -9.11 -20.24 -3.21
N SER A 324 -8.53 -20.61 -2.07
CA SER A 324 -8.87 -20.02 -0.77
C SER A 324 -8.27 -18.62 -0.56
N GLU A 325 -7.17 -18.32 -1.25
CA GLU A 325 -6.47 -17.05 -1.15
C GLU A 325 -5.97 -16.62 -2.53
N LEU A 326 -6.18 -15.35 -2.88
CA LEU A 326 -5.59 -14.71 -4.04
C LEU A 326 -4.65 -13.61 -3.58
N ILE A 327 -3.36 -13.73 -3.91
CA ILE A 327 -2.39 -12.66 -3.67
C ILE A 327 -2.48 -11.66 -4.81
N VAL A 328 -2.72 -10.40 -4.45
CA VAL A 328 -2.82 -9.27 -5.37
C VAL A 328 -1.66 -8.30 -5.13
N ALA A 329 -1.06 -7.85 -6.23
CA ALA A 329 -0.12 -6.74 -6.23
C ALA A 329 -0.51 -5.74 -7.31
N ILE A 330 -0.35 -4.44 -7.03
CA ILE A 330 -0.58 -3.36 -8.00
C ILE A 330 0.73 -2.62 -8.21
N ARG A 331 1.00 -2.24 -9.46
CA ARG A 331 2.01 -1.25 -9.81
C ARG A 331 1.39 -0.06 -10.50
N ASP A 332 1.97 1.11 -10.33
CA ASP A 332 1.82 2.25 -11.22
C ASP A 332 3.17 2.61 -11.85
N ASN A 333 3.22 2.67 -13.18
CA ASN A 333 4.41 3.03 -13.94
C ASN A 333 5.67 2.26 -13.52
N GLY A 334 5.51 0.96 -13.21
CA GLY A 334 6.59 0.06 -12.78
C GLY A 334 6.88 0.06 -11.27
N THR A 335 6.29 0.95 -10.49
CA THR A 335 6.47 1.00 -9.03
C THR A 335 5.33 0.27 -8.34
N PHE A 336 5.63 -0.68 -7.47
CA PHE A 336 4.60 -1.34 -6.66
C PHE A 336 3.99 -0.38 -5.64
N LEU A 337 2.69 -0.53 -5.41
CA LEU A 337 1.90 0.30 -4.50
C LEU A 337 1.29 -0.56 -3.39
N ASP A 338 0.93 0.08 -2.28
CA ASP A 338 0.24 -0.58 -1.17
C ASP A 338 -1.22 -0.86 -1.55
N VAL A 339 -1.57 -2.14 -1.65
CA VAL A 339 -2.92 -2.59 -2.05
C VAL A 339 -3.97 -2.26 -0.98
N ARG A 340 -3.58 -1.85 0.23
CA ARG A 340 -4.49 -1.42 1.30
C ARG A 340 -5.00 0.01 1.11
N SER A 341 -4.47 0.78 0.16
CA SER A 341 -4.92 2.17 -0.06
C SER A 341 -6.41 2.20 -0.36
N ARG A 342 -7.21 2.71 0.58
CA ARG A 342 -8.67 2.69 0.51
C ARG A 342 -9.17 3.45 -0.71
N HIS A 343 -8.77 4.71 -0.80
CA HIS A 343 -9.24 5.60 -1.84
C HIS A 343 -8.78 5.16 -3.24
N ASP A 344 -7.57 4.62 -3.39
CA ASP A 344 -7.05 4.30 -4.72
C ASP A 344 -7.70 3.04 -5.33
N TRP A 345 -8.00 2.02 -4.51
CA TRP A 345 -8.38 0.70 -5.03
C TRP A 345 -9.77 0.21 -4.60
N TRP A 346 -10.35 0.76 -3.53
CA TRP A 346 -11.53 0.18 -2.88
C TRP A 346 -12.77 1.08 -2.87
N GLU A 347 -12.66 2.33 -3.33
CA GLU A 347 -13.75 3.31 -3.39
C GLU A 347 -13.90 3.92 -4.79
#